data_AF-A0A1F4U6L2-F1
#
_entry.id   AF-A0A1F4U6L2-F1
#
_cell.length_a   1.000
_cell.length_b   1.000
_cell.length_c   1.000
_cell.angle_alpha   90.00
_cell.angle_beta   90.00
_cell.angle_gamma   90.00
#
_symmetry.space_group_name_H-M   'P 1'
#
loop_
_entity.id
_entity.type
_entity.pdbx_description
1 polymer ?
#
loop_
_entity_poly.entity_id
_entity_poly.type
_entity_poly.pdbx_seq_one_letter_code
_entity_poly.pdbx_strand_id
1 'polypeptide(L)'
;MKKLLFIFLFLCLVAAAFSAGKNFDPYDFQIKNLYEKPRGDSKVVFQIPIDVRFLDMSEDANWYKTKIIFSVGPVKFQYIGWAYIPVGNLLREQAAAAASAEAQSSE
;
A
#
# COMPACT_ATOMS: atom_id res chain seq x y z
N MET A 1 -39.63 -14.72 25.85
CA MET A 1 -38.45 -13.90 26.21
C MET A 1 -37.11 -14.59 25.96
N LYS A 2 -36.89 -15.85 26.37
CA LYS A 2 -35.63 -16.59 26.10
C LYS A 2 -35.27 -16.72 24.59
N LYS A 3 -36.24 -16.94 23.71
CA LYS A 3 -35.99 -17.04 22.25
C LYS A 3 -35.55 -15.72 21.60
N LEU A 4 -36.02 -14.58 22.11
CA LEU A 4 -35.65 -13.25 21.61
C LEU A 4 -34.21 -12.89 22.00
N LEU A 5 -33.79 -13.29 23.22
CA LEU A 5 -32.42 -13.16 23.70
C LEU A 5 -31.45 -13.97 22.82
N PHE A 6 -31.82 -15.19 22.43
CA PHE A 6 -31.01 -16.03 21.54
C PHE A 6 -30.85 -15.41 20.14
N ILE A 7 -31.91 -14.84 19.58
CA ILE A 7 -31.85 -14.17 18.27
C ILE A 7 -30.94 -12.94 18.34
N PHE A 8 -31.06 -12.13 19.40
CA PHE A 8 -30.21 -10.96 19.60
C PHE A 8 -28.73 -11.35 19.77
N LEU A 9 -28.46 -12.38 20.58
CA LEU A 9 -27.11 -12.90 20.79
C LEU A 9 -26.50 -13.43 19.49
N PHE A 10 -27.28 -14.16 18.69
CA PHE A 10 -26.86 -14.65 17.39
C PHE A 10 -26.58 -13.50 16.40
N LEU A 11 -27.41 -12.45 16.40
CA LEU A 11 -27.21 -11.28 15.55
C LEU A 11 -25.90 -10.53 15.90
N CYS A 12 -25.57 -10.41 17.19
CA CYS A 12 -24.32 -9.81 17.64
C CYS A 12 -23.08 -10.61 17.21
N LEU A 13 -23.16 -11.95 17.26
CA LEU A 13 -22.08 -12.84 16.81
C LEU A 13 -21.84 -12.73 15.29
N VAL A 14 -22.91 -12.63 14.50
CA VAL A 14 -22.80 -12.44 13.05
C VAL A 14 -22.22 -11.06 12.72
N ALA A 15 -22.64 -9.99 13.41
CA ALA A 15 -22.10 -8.64 13.19
C ALA A 15 -20.59 -8.54 13.50
N ALA A 16 -20.11 -9.24 14.54
CA ALA A 16 -18.68 -9.28 14.87
C ALA A 16 -17.84 -9.98 13.80
N ALA A 17 -18.39 -10.98 13.12
CA ALA A 17 -17.70 -11.70 12.04
C ALA A 17 -17.49 -10.84 10.77
N PHE A 18 -18.34 -9.84 10.52
CA PHE A 18 -18.20 -8.93 9.37
C PHE A 18 -17.34 -7.68 9.63
N SER A 19 -16.91 -7.43 10.87
CA SER A 19 -16.05 -6.28 11.23
C SER A 19 -14.55 -6.56 11.04
N ALA A 20 -14.14 -7.83 10.96
CA ALA A 20 -12.75 -8.22 10.75
C ALA A 20 -12.40 -8.20 9.25
N GLY A 21 -12.24 -7.02 8.65
CA GLY A 21 -12.09 -7.01 7.18
C GLY A 21 -11.65 -5.72 6.51
N LYS A 22 -10.92 -4.82 7.16
CA LYS A 22 -10.07 -3.86 6.44
C LYS A 22 -8.75 -3.72 7.20
N ASN A 23 -7.81 -4.59 6.87
CA ASN A 23 -6.40 -4.36 7.16
C ASN A 23 -6.04 -3.06 6.44
N PHE A 24 -5.99 -1.96 7.19
CA PHE A 24 -5.45 -0.70 6.72
C PHE A 24 -3.94 -0.90 6.64
N ASP A 25 -3.48 -1.43 5.51
CA ASP A 25 -2.06 -1.49 5.20
C ASP A 25 -1.67 -0.11 4.68
N PRO A 26 -0.90 0.69 5.44
CA PRO A 26 -0.53 2.05 5.06
C PRO A 26 0.35 2.09 3.79
N TYR A 27 0.77 0.94 3.27
CA TYR A 27 1.58 0.81 2.07
C TYR A 27 0.83 0.19 0.87
N ASP A 28 -0.48 0.01 0.94
CA ASP A 28 -1.30 -0.53 -0.17
C ASP A 28 -1.67 0.57 -1.19
N PHE A 29 -0.70 0.97 -2.00
CA PHE A 29 -0.90 1.95 -3.09
C PHE A 29 -1.45 1.27 -4.35
N GLN A 30 -2.77 1.04 -4.39
CA GLN A 30 -3.41 0.42 -5.55
C GLN A 30 -3.75 1.45 -6.63
N ILE A 31 -2.88 1.59 -7.64
CA ILE A 31 -3.15 2.39 -8.83
C ILE A 31 -4.08 1.61 -9.76
N LYS A 32 -5.40 1.70 -9.53
CA LYS A 32 -6.40 0.93 -10.29
C LYS A 32 -6.88 1.60 -11.57
N ASN A 33 -6.90 2.93 -11.59
CA ASN A 33 -7.56 3.70 -12.64
C ASN A 33 -6.58 4.71 -13.23
N LEU A 34 -6.45 4.70 -14.55
CA LEU A 34 -5.85 5.78 -15.31
C LEU A 34 -6.94 6.76 -15.71
N TYR A 35 -6.74 8.03 -15.37
CA TYR A 35 -7.68 9.12 -15.64
C TYR A 35 -7.19 9.95 -16.83
N GLU A 36 -8.13 10.49 -17.62
CA GLU A 36 -7.82 11.35 -18.78
C GLU A 36 -7.09 12.65 -18.38
N LYS A 37 -7.36 13.19 -17.19
CA LYS A 37 -6.86 14.46 -16.67
C LYS A 37 -6.48 14.35 -15.19
N PRO A 38 -5.58 15.20 -14.67
CA PRO A 38 -5.12 15.15 -13.26
C PRO A 38 -6.15 15.78 -12.30
N ARG A 39 -7.39 15.27 -12.29
CA ARG A 39 -8.47 15.69 -11.40
C ARG A 39 -9.34 14.50 -11.00
N GLY A 40 -9.87 14.52 -9.78
CA GLY A 40 -10.67 13.40 -9.24
C GLY A 40 -12.02 13.17 -9.93
N ASP A 41 -12.51 14.15 -10.69
CA ASP A 41 -13.75 14.08 -11.48
C ASP A 41 -13.53 13.60 -12.92
N SER A 42 -12.27 13.31 -13.29
CA SER A 42 -11.92 12.95 -14.65
C SER A 42 -12.46 11.56 -15.03
N LYS A 43 -12.77 11.39 -16.31
CA LYS A 43 -13.14 10.08 -16.87
C LYS A 43 -11.98 9.09 -16.72
N VAL A 44 -12.31 7.85 -16.34
CA VAL A 44 -11.37 6.71 -16.36
C VAL A 44 -11.22 6.23 -17.81
N VAL A 45 -9.99 6.22 -18.31
CA VAL A 45 -9.67 5.77 -19.67
C VAL A 45 -9.20 4.32 -19.72
N PHE A 46 -8.64 3.82 -18.61
CA PHE A 46 -8.13 2.46 -18.54
C PHE A 46 -8.09 2.00 -17.09
N GLN A 47 -8.54 0.76 -16.84
CA GLN A 47 -8.37 0.12 -15.55
C GLN A 47 -7.07 -0.68 -15.59
N ILE A 48 -6.08 -0.26 -14.81
CA ILE A 48 -4.76 -0.88 -14.78
C ILE A 48 -4.91 -2.24 -14.09
N PRO A 49 -4.64 -3.36 -14.78
CA PRO A 49 -4.86 -4.68 -14.23
C PRO A 49 -3.64 -5.13 -13.42
N ILE A 50 -2.91 -4.22 -12.78
CA ILE A 50 -1.68 -4.47 -12.04
C ILE A 50 -1.88 -3.94 -10.61
N ASP A 51 -1.77 -4.84 -9.64
CA ASP A 51 -1.74 -4.55 -8.20
C ASP A 51 -0.29 -4.76 -7.72
N VAL A 52 0.27 -3.74 -7.08
CA VAL A 52 1.64 -3.73 -6.57
C VAL A 52 1.58 -3.53 -5.07
N ARG A 53 2.05 -4.51 -4.31
CA ARG A 53 2.04 -4.47 -2.85
C ARG A 53 3.45 -4.53 -2.30
N PHE A 54 3.74 -3.62 -1.38
CA PHE A 54 4.94 -3.70 -0.57
C PHE A 54 4.76 -4.76 0.52
N LEU A 55 5.76 -5.59 0.71
CA LEU A 55 5.75 -6.67 1.71
C LEU A 55 6.79 -6.45 2.79
N ASP A 56 7.96 -5.94 2.41
CA ASP A 56 9.12 -5.81 3.28
C ASP A 56 10.16 -4.86 2.68
N MET A 57 11.20 -4.52 3.44
CA MET A 57 12.30 -3.64 3.04
C MET A 57 13.62 -4.17 3.58
N SER A 58 14.72 -4.00 2.83
CA SER A 58 16.07 -4.32 3.30
C SER A 58 16.54 -3.36 4.39
N GLU A 59 17.53 -3.78 5.18
CA GLU A 59 18.10 -2.96 6.27
C GLU A 59 18.64 -1.61 5.78
N ASP A 60 19.20 -1.58 4.57
CA ASP A 60 19.74 -0.36 3.96
C ASP A 60 18.68 0.50 3.25
N ALA A 61 17.39 0.11 3.30
CA ALA A 61 16.27 0.76 2.65
C ALA A 61 16.45 1.01 1.14
N ASN A 62 17.29 0.22 0.45
CA ASN A 62 17.48 0.31 -1.00
C ASN A 62 16.74 -0.80 -1.77
N TRP A 63 16.27 -1.84 -1.08
CA TRP A 63 15.55 -2.95 -1.68
C TRP A 63 14.19 -3.11 -1.02
N TYR A 64 13.16 -3.26 -1.85
CA TYR A 64 11.79 -3.40 -1.41
C TYR A 64 11.24 -4.73 -1.91
N LYS A 65 10.76 -5.55 -0.98
CA LYS A 65 10.10 -6.80 -1.34
C LYS A 65 8.71 -6.46 -1.83
N THR A 66 8.45 -6.82 -3.08
CA THR A 66 7.22 -6.41 -3.78
C THR A 66 6.50 -7.63 -4.31
N LYS A 67 5.19 -7.63 -4.14
CA LYS A 67 4.27 -8.55 -4.80
C LYS A 67 3.60 -7.83 -5.95
N ILE A 68 3.80 -8.33 -7.16
CA ILE A 68 3.12 -7.84 -8.36
C ILE A 68 2.06 -8.87 -8.74
N ILE A 69 0.82 -8.42 -8.85
CA ILE A 69 -0.29 -9.23 -9.34
C ILE A 69 -0.79 -8.55 -10.60
N PHE A 70 -0.77 -9.23 -11.74
CA PHE A 70 -1.37 -8.68 -12.96
C PHE A 70 -2.36 -9.64 -13.60
N SER A 71 -3.41 -9.08 -14.20
CA SER A 71 -4.49 -9.84 -14.82
C SER A 71 -4.53 -9.61 -16.33
N VAL A 72 -4.57 -10.68 -17.11
CA VAL A 72 -4.76 -10.64 -18.56
C VAL A 72 -5.98 -11.48 -18.90
N GLY A 73 -7.13 -10.83 -19.10
CA GLY A 73 -8.42 -11.51 -19.25
C GLY A 73 -8.78 -12.30 -17.98
N PRO A 74 -9.15 -13.60 -18.08
CA PRO A 74 -9.48 -14.42 -16.91
C PRO A 74 -8.23 -14.93 -16.15
N VAL A 75 -7.02 -14.72 -16.71
CA VAL A 75 -5.78 -15.27 -16.14
C VAL A 75 -5.15 -14.25 -15.21
N LYS A 76 -4.77 -14.70 -14.00
CA LYS A 76 -4.03 -13.91 -13.01
C LYS A 76 -2.62 -14.45 -12.85
N PHE A 77 -1.65 -13.56 -12.96
CA PHE A 77 -0.25 -13.84 -12.70
C PHE A 77 0.17 -13.17 -11.40
N GLN A 78 0.95 -13.87 -10.60
CA GLN A 78 1.49 -13.35 -9.34
C GLN A 78 3.00 -13.59 -9.31
N TYR A 79 3.76 -12.55 -9.00
CA TYR A 79 5.19 -12.62 -8.81
C TYR A 79 5.58 -11.93 -7.50
N ILE A 80 6.56 -12.51 -6.80
CA ILE A 80 7.15 -11.93 -5.59
C ILE A 80 8.64 -11.83 -5.83
N GLY A 81 9.20 -10.65 -5.64
CA GLY A 81 10.62 -10.39 -5.80
C GLY A 81 11.07 -9.17 -5.03
N TRP A 82 12.31 -8.74 -5.30
CA TRP A 82 12.90 -7.53 -4.73
C TRP A 82 13.06 -6.48 -5.83
N ALA A 83 12.59 -5.27 -5.58
CA ALA A 83 12.78 -4.11 -6.42
C ALA A 83 13.87 -3.21 -5.82
N TYR A 84 14.84 -2.81 -6.64
CA TYR A 84 15.85 -1.83 -6.23
C TYR A 84 15.29 -0.41 -6.37
N ILE A 85 15.14 0.29 -5.25
CA ILE A 85 14.71 1.68 -5.19
C ILE A 85 15.66 2.37 -4.20
N PRO A 86 16.60 3.22 -4.62
CA PRO A 86 17.74 3.68 -3.80
C PRO A 86 17.35 4.76 -2.77
N VAL A 87 16.25 4.57 -2.05
CA VAL A 87 15.72 5.52 -1.06
C VAL A 87 16.73 5.71 0.07
N GLY A 88 17.32 4.64 0.60
CA GLY A 88 18.33 4.72 1.65
C GLY A 88 19.56 5.56 1.27
N ASN A 89 20.02 5.47 0.02
CA ASN A 89 21.08 6.33 -0.49
C ASN A 89 20.67 7.80 -0.51
N LEU A 90 19.49 8.09 -1.06
CA LEU A 90 18.95 9.45 -1.15
C LEU A 90 18.80 10.10 0.23
N LEU A 91 18.28 9.35 1.21
CA LEU A 91 18.12 9.83 2.59
C LEU A 91 19.47 10.14 3.25
N ARG A 92 20.50 9.32 3.03
CA ARG A 92 21.85 9.56 3.55
C ARG A 92 22.50 10.79 2.93
N GLU A 93 22.37 10.95 1.61
CA GLU A 93 22.87 12.13 0.90
C GLU A 93 22.22 13.41 1.41
N GLN A 94 20.90 13.40 1.60
CA GLN A 94 20.16 14.53 2.18
C GLN A 94 20.60 14.84 3.61
N ALA A 95 20.78 13.83 4.45
CA ALA A 95 21.25 14.03 5.83
C ALA A 95 22.67 14.61 5.89
N ALA A 96 23.58 14.14 5.02
CA ALA A 96 24.93 14.67 4.92
C ALA A 96 24.95 16.12 4.40
N ALA A 97 24.11 16.43 3.41
CA ALA A 97 23.94 17.79 2.90
C ALA A 97 23.38 18.74 3.99
N ALA A 98 22.41 18.29 4.78
CA ALA A 98 21.86 19.08 5.88
C ALA A 98 22.91 19.35 6.97
N ALA A 99 23.66 18.32 7.39
CA ALA A 99 24.69 18.46 8.41
C ALA A 99 25.83 19.41 8.00
N SER A 100 26.23 19.38 6.73
CA SER A 100 27.25 20.31 6.21
C SER A 100 26.75 21.75 6.11
N ALA A 101 25.48 21.95 5.73
CA ALA A 101 24.87 23.28 5.72
C ALA A 101 24.74 23.89 7.13
N GLU A 102 24.41 23.08 8.14
CA GLU A 102 24.36 23.52 9.53
C GLU A 102 25.75 23.92 10.05
N ALA A 103 26.78 23.13 9.76
CA ALA A 103 28.17 23.42 10.15
C ALA A 103 28.70 24.73 9.55
N GLN A 104 28.31 25.06 8.31
CA GLN A 104 28.70 26.32 7.66
C GLN A 104 27.91 27.54 8.16
N SER A 105 26.74 27.34 8.78
CA SER A 105 25.91 28.43 9.33
C SER A 105 26.29 28.83 10.76
N SER A 106 27.18 28.06 11.39
CA SER A 106 27.61 28.24 12.79
C SER A 106 29.06 28.75 12.93
N GLU A 107 29.73 29.04 11.81
CA GLU A 107 30.98 29.83 11.72
C GLU A 107 30.68 31.29 11.34
#